data_AF-A0A3S3RHH6-F1
#
_entry.id   AF-A0A3S3RHH6-F1
#
_cell.length_a   1.000
_cell.length_b   1.000
_cell.length_c   1.000
_cell.angle_alpha   90.00
_cell.angle_beta   90.00
_cell.angle_gamma   90.00
#
_symmetry.space_group_name_H-M   'P 1'
#
loop_
_entity.id
_entity.type
_entity.pdbx_description
1 polymer ?
#
loop_
_entity_poly.entity_id
_entity_poly.type
_entity_poly.pdbx_seq_one_letter_code
_entity_poly.pdbx_strand_id
1 'polypeptide(L)' 'ELVKKSFSKSKIKDGDKVRIRYKLNPFDKGYYPNWTDSVYTVKDVLSRHKRPLVKISDESGRKIENRFYPEEVQKIKGDV' A
#
# COMPACT_ATOMS: atom_id res chain seq x y z
N GLU A 1 -17.52 21.89 -11.88
CA GLU A 1 -17.27 20.55 -12.47
C GLU A 1 -16.44 19.68 -11.52
N LEU A 2 -16.97 18.54 -11.09
CA LEU A 2 -16.20 17.54 -10.34
C LEU A 2 -15.34 16.75 -11.33
N VAL A 3 -14.07 17.13 -11.47
CA VAL A 3 -13.09 16.44 -12.31
C VAL A 3 -13.08 14.94 -11.98
N LYS A 4 -13.58 14.10 -12.89
CA LYS A 4 -13.49 12.64 -12.79
C LYS A 4 -12.03 12.23 -13.00
N LYS A 5 -11.24 12.27 -11.93
CA LYS A 5 -9.86 11.75 -11.93
C LYS A 5 -9.94 10.22 -12.08
N SER A 6 -9.62 9.71 -13.27
CA SER A 6 -9.45 8.28 -13.50
C SER A 6 -8.20 7.83 -12.74
N PHE A 7 -8.41 7.17 -11.60
CA PHE A 7 -7.31 6.57 -10.85
C PHE A 7 -6.66 5.51 -11.74
N SER A 8 -5.41 5.75 -12.13
CA SER A 8 -4.60 4.84 -12.93
C SER A 8 -4.67 3.44 -12.34
N LYS A 9 -4.85 2.42 -13.19
CA LYS A 9 -4.76 1.00 -12.82
C LYS A 9 -3.65 0.80 -11.78
N SER A 10 -4.03 0.33 -10.59
CA SER A 10 -3.09 -0.05 -9.54
C SER A 10 -2.03 -0.97 -10.16
N LYS A 11 -0.75 -0.60 -10.10
CA LYS A 11 0.35 -1.45 -10.60
C LYS A 11 0.61 -2.67 -9.70
N ILE A 12 -0.17 -2.79 -8.63
CA ILE A 12 -0.06 -3.79 -7.57
C ILE A 12 -1.02 -4.92 -7.88
N LYS A 13 -0.52 -6.15 -7.78
CA LYS A 13 -1.30 -7.38 -7.98
C LYS A 13 -1.35 -8.17 -6.67
N ASP A 14 -2.25 -9.14 -6.63
CA ASP A 14 -2.22 -10.19 -5.61
C ASP A 14 -0.87 -10.91 -5.62
N GLY A 15 -0.38 -11.26 -4.42
CA GLY A 15 0.92 -11.92 -4.22
C GLY A 15 2.14 -10.99 -4.20
N ASP A 16 2.00 -9.70 -4.55
CA ASP A 16 3.13 -8.77 -4.51
C ASP A 16 3.60 -8.51 -3.07
N LYS A 17 4.92 -8.46 -2.88
CA LYS A 17 5.53 -7.98 -1.62
C LYS A 17 5.61 -6.46 -1.63
N VAL A 18 5.08 -5.83 -0.59
CA VAL A 18 4.94 -4.38 -0.47
C VAL A 18 5.41 -3.88 0.89
N ARG A 19 5.89 -2.63 0.94
CA ARG A 19 6.05 -1.83 2.16
C ARG A 19 4.91 -0.83 2.25
N ILE A 20 4.58 -0.41 3.47
CA ILE A 20 3.52 0.56 3.74
C ILE A 20 4.18 1.90 4.10
N ARG A 21 3.55 3.01 3.74
CA ARG A 21 4.00 4.33 4.16
C ARG A 21 3.72 4.55 5.65
N TYR A 22 4.66 5.16 6.39
CA TYR A 22 4.38 5.64 7.74
C TYR A 22 3.32 6.73 7.73
N LYS A 23 2.45 6.70 8.75
CA LYS A 23 1.54 7.80 9.03
C LYS A 23 2.30 8.86 9.83
N LEU A 24 2.89 9.81 9.12
CA LEU A 24 3.60 10.94 9.72
C LEU A 24 2.62 11.83 10.48
N ASN A 25 2.98 12.21 11.70
CA ASN A 25 2.32 13.26 12.46
C ASN A 25 2.94 14.63 12.10
N PRO A 26 2.25 15.75 12.37
CA PRO A 26 2.72 17.10 12.02
C PRO A 26 4.10 17.49 12.61
N PHE A 27 4.54 16.80 13.66
CA PHE A 27 5.80 17.05 14.37
C PHE A 27 6.85 15.96 14.15
N ASP A 28 6.58 14.97 13.30
CA ASP A 28 7.57 13.95 12.98
C ASP A 28 8.71 14.56 12.19
N LYS A 29 9.93 14.33 12.67
CA LYS A 29 11.14 14.89 12.07
C LYS A 29 11.41 14.14 10.75
N GLY A 30 11.55 14.89 9.66
CA GLY A 30 11.65 14.36 8.29
C GLY A 30 12.93 13.60 7.92
N TYR A 31 13.76 13.20 8.90
CA TYR A 31 14.97 12.41 8.65
C TYR A 31 14.70 10.90 8.60
N TYR A 32 13.55 10.43 9.09
CA TYR A 32 13.18 9.01 8.97
C TYR A 32 12.68 8.67 7.57
N PRO A 33 12.96 7.47 7.05
CA PRO A 33 12.37 7.00 5.81
C PRO A 33 10.85 6.96 5.93
N ASN A 34 10.13 7.31 4.86
CA ASN A 34 8.66 7.35 4.84
C ASN A 34 8.01 5.95 4.76
N TRP A 35 8.78 4.87 4.76
CA TRP A 35 8.30 3.50 4.54
C TRP A 35 8.62 2.61 5.74
N THR A 36 7.67 1.74 6.10
CA THR A 36 7.86 0.72 7.14
C THR A 36 8.97 -0.24 6.76
N ASP A 37 9.76 -0.66 7.75
CA ASP A 37 10.75 -1.72 7.57
C ASP A 37 10.10 -3.08 7.26
N SER A 38 8.92 -3.31 7.85
CA SER A 38 8.12 -4.52 7.67
C SER A 38 7.66 -4.71 6.22
N VAL A 39 7.76 -5.96 5.76
CA VAL A 39 7.32 -6.41 4.45
C VAL A 39 6.00 -7.15 4.57
N TYR A 40 5.05 -6.78 3.72
CA TYR A 40 3.72 -7.35 3.69
C TYR A 40 3.45 -7.98 2.33
N THR A 41 2.54 -8.94 2.30
CA THR A 41 2.08 -9.59 1.08
C THR A 41 0.70 -9.10 0.70
N VAL A 42 0.50 -8.71 -0.55
CA VAL A 42 -0.80 -8.29 -1.05
C VAL A 42 -1.70 -9.51 -1.21
N LYS A 43 -2.82 -9.50 -0.50
CA LYS A 43 -3.78 -10.60 -0.52
C LYS A 43 -4.88 -10.42 -1.56
N ASP A 44 -5.32 -9.18 -1.73
CA ASP A 44 -6.46 -8.84 -2.58
C ASP A 44 -6.40 -7.36 -2.96
N VAL A 45 -6.74 -7.04 -4.21
CA VAL A 45 -6.85 -5.68 -4.72
C VAL A 45 -8.28 -5.44 -5.17
N LEU A 46 -9.02 -4.70 -4.35
CA LEU A 46 -10.40 -4.30 -4.58
C LEU A 46 -10.46 -3.16 -5.59
N SER A 47 -10.29 -3.49 -6.87
CA SER A 47 -10.36 -2.56 -8.01
C SER A 47 -11.78 -2.10 -8.37
N ARG A 48 -12.82 -2.76 -7.81
CA ARG A 48 -14.24 -2.47 -8.08
C ARG A 48 -14.75 -1.18 -7.43
N HIS A 49 -14.03 -0.63 -6.46
CA HIS A 49 -14.40 0.63 -5.82
C HIS A 49 -13.92 1.84 -6.64
N LYS A 50 -14.60 2.99 -6.46
CA LYS A 50 -14.20 4.28 -7.07
C LYS A 50 -12.75 4.65 -6.72
N ARG A 51 -12.27 4.22 -5.56
CA ARG A 51 -10.85 4.22 -5.20
C ARG A 51 -10.40 2.77 -4.94
N PRO A 52 -9.38 2.26 -5.63
CA PRO A 52 -8.86 0.92 -5.39
C PRO A 52 -8.37 0.79 -3.95
N LEU A 53 -8.61 -0.37 -3.32
CA LEU A 53 -8.13 -0.69 -1.99
C LEU A 53 -7.30 -1.97 -2.03
N VAL A 54 -6.22 -2.01 -1.27
CA VAL A 54 -5.30 -3.13 -1.15
C VAL A 54 -5.45 -3.74 0.22
N LYS A 55 -5.71 -5.05 0.28
CA LYS A 55 -5.64 -5.85 1.50
C LYS A 55 -4.28 -6.52 1.56
N ILE A 56 -3.68 -6.49 2.74
CA ILE A 56 -2.36 -7.06 2.97
C ILE A 56 -2.39 -8.09 4.09
N SER A 57 -1.40 -8.96 4.09
CA SER A 57 -1.09 -9.88 5.18
C SER A 57 0.36 -9.74 5.60
N ASP A 58 0.60 -10.01 6.87
CA ASP A 58 1.93 -10.05 7.46
C ASP A 58 2.76 -11.24 6.95
N GLU A 59 4.03 -11.32 7.30
CA GLU A 59 4.92 -12.42 6.86
C GLU A 59 4.43 -13.78 7.38
N SER A 60 3.83 -13.80 8.57
CA SER A 60 3.20 -15.00 9.15
C SER A 60 1.85 -15.38 8.52
N GLY A 61 1.43 -14.71 7.44
CA GLY A 61 0.14 -14.95 6.78
C GLY A 61 -1.09 -14.42 7.55
N ARG A 62 -0.87 -13.69 8.66
CA ARG A 62 -1.93 -13.03 9.41
C ARG A 62 -2.51 -11.89 8.57
N LYS A 63 -3.83 -11.89 8.35
CA LYS A 63 -4.51 -10.83 7.60
C LYS A 63 -4.55 -9.57 8.47
N ILE A 64 -4.16 -8.44 7.91
CA ILE A 64 -4.31 -7.15 8.56
C ILE A 64 -5.71 -6.63 8.21
N GLU A 65 -6.49 -6.26 9.22
CA GLU A 65 -7.86 -5.77 9.02
C GLU A 65 -7.90 -4.44 8.27
N ASN A 66 -6.84 -3.65 8.43
CA ASN A 66 -6.70 -2.36 7.78
C ASN A 66 -6.54 -2.50 6.26
N ARG A 67 -7.10 -1.55 5.51
CA ARG A 67 -7.06 -1.49 4.04
C ARG A 67 -6.26 -0.28 3.63
N PHE A 68 -5.42 -0.43 2.62
CA PHE A 68 -4.50 0.61 2.17
C PHE A 68 -4.85 1.07 0.77
N TYR A 69 -4.66 2.35 0.48
CA TYR A 69 -4.73 2.83 -0.90
C TYR A 69 -3.44 2.44 -1.65
N PRO A 70 -3.49 2.23 -2.97
CA PRO A 70 -2.29 1.93 -3.77
C PRO A 70 -1.17 2.96 -3.67
N GLU A 71 -1.50 4.20 -3.28
CA GLU A 71 -0.54 5.27 -3.04
C GLU A 71 0.18 5.18 -1.67
N GLU A 72 -0.36 4.39 -0.75
CA GLU A 72 0.20 4.13 0.58
C GLU A 72 1.06 2.85 0.62
N VAL A 73 1.08 2.08 -0.48
CA VAL A 73 1.85 0.84 -0.60
C VAL A 73 2.85 0.92 -1.73
N GLN A 74 4.09 0.54 -1.43
CA GLN A 74 5.18 0.49 -2.38
C GLN A 74 5.58 -0.96 -2.64
N LYS A 75 5.48 -1.40 -3.91
CA LYS A 75 6.01 -2.70 -4.31
C LYS A 75 7.53 -2.71 -4.17
N ILE A 76 8.04 -3.77 -3.53
CA ILE A 76 9.46 -4.03 -3.41
C ILE A 76 9.85 -4.80 -4.67
N LYS A 77 10.78 -4.26 -5.46
CA LYS A 77 11.50 -5.08 -6.44
C LYS A 77 12.56 -5.82 -5.65
N GLY A 78 12.58 -7.15 -5.71
CA GLY A 78 13.73 -7.89 -5.19
C GLY A 78 14.94 -7.49 -6.02
N ASP A 79 15.95 -6.94 -5.36
CA ASP A 79 17.26 -6.74 -5.96
C ASP A 79 17.83 -8.14 -6.26
N VAL A 80 18.02 -8.43 -7.55
CA VAL A 80 18.96 -9.45 -8.03
C VAL A 80 20.32 -8.80 -8.12
#